data_AF-A0A7C2J720-F1
#
_entry.id   AF-A0A7C2J720-F1
#
_cell.length_a   1.000
_cell.length_b   1.000
_cell.length_c   1.000
_cell.angle_alpha   90.00
_cell.angle_beta   90.00
_cell.angle_gamma   90.00
#
_symmetry.space_group_name_H-M   'P 1'
#
loop_
_entity.id
_entity.type
_entity.pdbx_description
1 polymer ?
#
loop_
_entity_poly.entity_id
_entity_poly.type
_entity_poly.pdbx_seq_one_letter_code
_entity_poly.pdbx_strand_id
1 'polypeptide(L)' 'MEFREGQSEVIEAVLSGENAVVVMPTGGGKSLCYQLPALMKEGTTLVVSPLIALMKDQVD' A
#
# COMPACT_ATOMS: atom_id res chain seq x y z
N MET A 1 -13.21 3.26 -12.07
CA MET A 1 -12.14 2.42 -11.51
C MET A 1 -12.56 2.14 -10.08
N GLU A 2 -12.74 0.88 -9.71
CA GLU A 2 -13.29 0.50 -8.41
C GLU A 2 -12.20 -0.15 -7.57
N PHE A 3 -12.19 0.12 -6.26
CA PHE A 3 -11.30 -0.57 -5.33
C PHE A 3 -11.65 -2.05 -5.26
N ARG A 4 -10.64 -2.90 -5.06
CA ARG A 4 -10.88 -4.30 -4.70
C ARG A 4 -11.28 -4.39 -3.23
N GLU A 5 -11.94 -5.48 -2.88
CA GLU A 5 -12.34 -5.78 -1.49
C GLU A 5 -11.18 -5.55 -0.51
N GLY A 6 -11.44 -4.84 0.59
CA GLY A 6 -10.45 -4.54 1.62
C GLY A 6 -9.54 -3.33 1.33
N GLN A 7 -9.43 -2.87 0.09
CA GLN A 7 -8.48 -1.79 -0.23
C GLN A 7 -8.93 -0.44 0.33
N SER A 8 -10.21 -0.09 0.19
CA SER A 8 -10.72 1.19 0.68
C SER A 8 -10.58 1.28 2.20
N GLU A 9 -10.94 0.22 2.93
CA GLU A 9 -10.84 0.22 4.40
C GLU A 9 -9.39 0.41 4.88
N VAL A 10 -8.43 -0.25 4.23
CA VAL A 10 -7.01 -0.11 4.59
C VAL A 10 -6.50 1.28 4.24
N ILE A 11 -6.84 1.80 3.05
CA ILE A 11 -6.39 3.14 2.61
C ILE A 11 -6.92 4.20 3.55
N GLU A 12 -8.21 4.13 3.91
CA GLU A 12 -8.85 5.08 4.83
C GLU A 12 -8.21 5.03 6.22
N ALA A 13 -7.95 3.82 6.76
CA ALA A 13 -7.25 3.66 8.04
C ALA A 13 -5.83 4.23 8.01
N VAL A 14 -5.06 3.97 6.94
CA VAL A 14 -3.71 4.54 6.80
C VAL A 14 -3.78 6.05 6.67
N LEU A 15 -4.77 6.60 5.96
CA LEU A 15 -4.97 8.04 5.84
C LEU A 15 -5.36 8.69 7.16
N SER A 16 -6.20 8.05 7.99
CA SER A 16 -6.55 8.51 9.34
C SER A 16 -5.39 8.43 10.36
N GLY A 17 -4.27 7.82 9.97
CA GLY A 17 -3.09 7.68 10.83
C GLY A 17 -3.12 6.44 11.72
N GLU A 18 -3.98 5.47 11.41
CA GLU A 18 -4.08 4.20 12.11
C GLU A 18 -3.05 3.18 11.60
N ASN A 19 -2.75 2.19 12.44
CA ASN A 19 -1.91 1.06 12.06
C ASN A 19 -2.78 -0.05 11.47
N ALA A 20 -2.37 -0.59 10.32
CA ALA A 20 -3.09 -1.69 9.66
C ALA A 20 -2.18 -2.90 9.44
N VAL A 21 -2.74 -4.11 9.63
CA VAL A 21 -2.13 -5.36 9.20
C VAL A 21 -2.98 -5.90 8.05
N VAL A 22 -2.36 -6.07 6.89
CA VAL A 22 -3.06 -6.40 5.64
C VAL A 22 -2.73 -7.83 5.23
N VAL A 23 -3.75 -8.67 5.17
CA VAL A 23 -3.66 -10.06 4.68
C VAL A 23 -4.43 -10.14 3.38
N MET A 24 -3.71 -10.20 2.25
CA MET A 24 -4.28 -10.29 0.92
C MET A 24 -3.50 -11.31 0.09
N PRO A 25 -4.15 -12.02 -0.85
CA PRO A 25 -3.45 -12.95 -1.72
C PRO A 25 -2.44 -12.23 -2.62
N THR A 26 -1.45 -12.97 -3.13
CA THR A 26 -0.56 -12.46 -4.20
C THR A 26 -1.41 -12.00 -5.39
N GLY A 27 -1.05 -10.85 -5.97
CA GLY A 27 -1.85 -10.22 -7.03
C GLY A 27 -3.11 -9.50 -6.53
N GLY A 28 -3.45 -9.57 -5.23
CA GLY A 28 -4.62 -8.92 -4.63
C GLY A 28 -4.58 -7.38 -4.62
N GLY A 29 -3.45 -6.76 -4.98
CA GLY A 29 -3.34 -5.30 -5.08
C GLY A 29 -2.91 -4.61 -3.79
N LYS A 30 -2.25 -5.33 -2.87
CA LYS A 30 -1.77 -4.78 -1.59
C LYS A 30 -0.85 -3.55 -1.71
N SER A 31 -0.17 -3.38 -2.85
CA SER A 31 0.71 -2.23 -3.05
C SER A 31 -0.04 -0.89 -3.07
N LEU A 32 -1.26 -0.88 -3.63
CA LEU A 32 -2.10 0.31 -3.68
C LEU A 32 -2.40 0.84 -2.28
N CYS A 33 -2.52 -0.06 -1.29
CA CYS A 33 -2.87 0.27 0.08
C CYS A 33 -1.82 1.13 0.81
N TYR A 34 -0.58 1.19 0.34
CA TYR A 34 0.43 2.12 0.84
C TYR A 34 0.87 3.15 -0.20
N GLN A 35 0.78 2.85 -1.50
CA GLN A 35 1.16 3.77 -2.58
C GLN A 35 0.21 4.96 -2.70
N LEU A 36 -1.11 4.73 -2.64
CA LEU A 36 -2.08 5.82 -2.73
C LEU A 36 -1.96 6.77 -1.51
N PRO A 37 -1.93 6.27 -0.25
CA PRO A 37 -1.66 7.14 0.89
C PRO A 37 -0.34 7.92 0.79
N ALA A 38 0.71 7.31 0.23
CA ALA A 38 2.01 7.97 0.04
C ALA A 38 1.94 9.19 -0.89
N LEU A 39 1.04 9.17 -1.87
CA LEU A 39 0.83 10.30 -2.80
C LEU A 39 -0.07 11.39 -2.20
N MET A 40 -0.93 11.03 -1.24
CA MET A 40 -1.91 11.95 -0.65
C MET A 40 -1.39 12.68 0.59
N LYS A 41 -0.38 12.12 1.28
CA LYS A 41 0.23 12.71 2.46
C LYS A 41 1.47 13.52 2.09
N GLU A 42 1.66 14.65 2.77
CA GLU A 42 2.93 15.37 2.71
C GLU A 42 4.06 14.52 3.32
N GLY A 43 5.27 14.65 2.78
CA GLY A 43 6.46 13.97 3.27
C GLY A 43 6.89 12.77 2.42
N THR A 44 7.49 11.77 3.05
CA THR A 44 8.05 10.59 2.37
C THR A 44 7.60 9.32 3.07
N THR A 45 7.00 8.40 2.30
CA THR A 45 6.68 7.05 2.78
C THR A 45 7.88 6.13 2.66
N LEU A 46 8.26 5.49 3.77
CA LEU A 46 9.32 4.48 3.80
C LEU A 46 8.71 3.08 3.63
N VAL A 47 9.07 2.40 2.54
CA VAL A 47 8.69 1.01 2.29
C VAL A 47 9.90 0.11 2.52
N VAL A 48 9.77 -0.84 3.45
CA VAL A 48 10.82 -1.83 3.73
C VAL A 48 10.48 -3.14 3.02
N SER A 49 11.36 -3.60 2.14
CA SER A 49 11.19 -4.83 1.37
C SER A 49 12.39 -5.76 1.59
N PRO A 50 12.17 -7.08 1.71
CA PRO A 50 13.26 -8.02 2.00
C PRO A 50 14.17 -8.31 0.81
N LEU A 51 13.72 -8.07 -0.44
CA LEU A 51 14.44 -8.46 -1.66
C LEU A 51 14.49 -7.30 -2.66
N ILE A 52 15.67 -7.06 -3.23
CA ILE A 52 15.88 -6.06 -4.29
C ILE A 52 14.98 -6.33 -5.51
N ALA A 53 14.76 -7.60 -5.86
CA ALA A 53 13.86 -7.98 -6.94
C ALA A 53 12.44 -7.45 -6.72
N LEU A 54 11.91 -7.59 -5.50
CA LEU A 54 10.58 -7.07 -5.15
C LEU A 54 10.51 -5.54 -5.16
N MET A 55 11.64 -4.87 -4.86
CA MET A 55 11.71 -3.42 -4.94
C MET A 55 11.65 -2.94 -6.39
N LYS A 56 12.36 -3.62 -7.30
CA LYS A 56 12.35 -3.29 -8.73
C LYS A 56 10.96 -3.49 -9.34
N ASP A 57 10.30 -4.61 -9.05
CA ASP A 57 8.94 -4.90 -9.52
C ASP A 57 7.87 -3.87 -9.08
N GLN A 58 8.18 -3.00 -8.12
CA GLN A 58 7.27 -1.95 -7.63
C GLN A 58 7.57 -0.56 -8.19
N VAL A 59 8.75 -0.37 -8.78
CA VAL A 59 9.24 0.91 -9.31
C VAL A 59 9.23 0.91 -10.83
N ASP A 60 9.63 -0.21 -11.44
CA ASP A 60 9.64 -0.42 -12.90
C ASP A 60 8.21 -0.61 -13.44
#